data_AF-A0A941B9P0-F1
#
_entry.id   AF-A0A941B9P0-F1
#
_cell.length_a   1.000
_cell.length_b   1.000
_cell.length_c   1.000
_cell.angle_alpha   90.00
_cell.angle_beta   90.00
_cell.angle_gamma   90.00
#
_symmetry.space_group_name_H-M   'P 1'
#
loop_
_entity.id
_entity.type
_entity.pdbx_description
1 polymer ?
#
loop_
_entity_poly.entity_id
_entity_poly.type
_entity_poly.pdbx_seq_one_letter_code
_entity_poly.pdbx_strand_id
1 'polypeptide(L)'
;MTPNRSLAAARRLLIVALATTCLGALAQDDKRSAALREAARRAQAAAQAAQQEAAQLRSERDALARADQTRQTELDQRRTAQRTAASQLAAARQALAQAQAERDRLSADHDRTRAERDETAQRLQRQQAETERLQAELAEQRRLTQTLSALLQRSTQSLAAAETANRQLQTLGLQAVDAYQHATPEAMRARDEPFLGLAAVRLGNEAELLRREMGALKLVP
;
A
#
# COMPACT_ATOMS: atom_id res chain seq x y z
N MET A 1 30.50 64.52 -23.03
CA MET A 1 29.86 65.82 -22.75
C MET A 1 30.84 66.67 -21.96
N THR A 2 31.51 67.58 -22.65
CA THR A 2 32.23 68.73 -22.08
C THR A 2 31.18 69.76 -21.61
N PRO A 3 31.40 70.48 -20.50
CA PRO A 3 31.99 71.81 -20.64
C PRO A 3 32.82 72.28 -19.43
N ASN A 4 33.66 73.30 -19.65
CA ASN A 4 34.09 74.37 -18.72
C ASN A 4 35.51 74.85 -19.02
N ARG A 5 35.74 75.30 -20.26
CA ARG A 5 36.96 76.07 -20.63
C ARG A 5 36.74 77.60 -20.66
N SER A 6 35.51 78.08 -20.42
CA SER A 6 35.15 79.51 -20.49
C SER A 6 35.41 80.31 -19.20
N LEU A 7 35.54 79.65 -18.04
CA LEU A 7 35.74 80.33 -16.75
C LEU A 7 37.19 80.80 -16.51
N ALA A 8 38.18 80.26 -17.23
CA ALA A 8 39.58 80.64 -17.07
C ALA A 8 39.92 81.96 -17.78
N ALA A 9 39.19 82.32 -18.84
CA ALA A 9 39.43 83.54 -19.63
C ALA A 9 38.90 84.81 -18.93
N ALA A 10 37.74 84.73 -18.27
CA ALA A 10 37.14 85.86 -17.57
C ALA A 10 37.96 86.33 -16.36
N ARG A 11 38.75 85.43 -15.74
CA ARG A 11 39.55 85.74 -14.54
C ARG A 11 40.83 86.52 -14.86
N ARG A 12 41.33 86.50 -16.11
CA ARG A 12 42.54 87.24 -16.52
C ARG A 12 42.25 88.68 -16.96
N LEU A 13 41.03 88.98 -17.40
CA LEU A 13 40.62 90.33 -17.80
C LEU A 13 40.30 91.25 -16.60
N LEU A 14 39.96 90.69 -15.44
CA LEU A 14 39.63 91.49 -14.25
C LEU A 14 40.87 91.96 -13.46
N ILE A 15 42.05 91.37 -13.69
CA ILE A 15 43.30 91.70 -12.99
C ILE A 15 44.00 92.92 -13.62
N VAL A 16 43.72 93.25 -14.89
CA VAL A 16 44.35 94.39 -15.59
C VAL A 16 43.58 95.71 -15.37
N ALA A 17 42.28 95.66 -15.08
CA ALA A 17 41.46 96.86 -14.87
C ALA A 17 41.65 97.52 -13.49
N LEU A 18 42.31 96.86 -12.53
CA LEU A 18 42.48 97.40 -11.16
C LEU A 18 43.78 98.18 -10.95
N ALA A 19 44.68 98.24 -11.95
CA ALA A 19 46.01 98.82 -11.80
C ALA A 19 46.15 100.26 -12.36
N THR A 20 45.09 100.86 -12.92
CA THR A 20 45.22 102.08 -13.74
C THR A 20 44.44 103.30 -13.26
N THR A 21 44.05 103.39 -11.99
CA THR A 21 43.49 104.62 -11.41
C THR A 21 43.87 104.75 -9.94
N CYS A 22 44.95 105.49 -9.64
CA CYS A 22 45.16 106.28 -8.41
C CYS A 22 46.51 107.01 -8.48
N LEU A 23 46.58 108.11 -9.22
CA LEU A 23 47.64 109.12 -9.15
C LEU A 23 46.95 110.48 -8.95
N GLY A 24 47.04 111.02 -7.74
CA GLY A 24 46.61 112.39 -7.42
C GLY A 24 46.00 112.55 -6.02
N ALA A 25 46.78 113.15 -5.09
CA ALA A 25 46.38 114.07 -4.00
C ALA A 25 47.19 113.87 -2.69
N LEU A 26 48.49 114.19 -2.74
CA LEU A 26 49.41 114.26 -1.60
C LEU A 26 49.15 115.52 -0.75
N ALA A 27 48.29 115.40 0.28
CA ALA A 27 48.26 116.24 1.50
C ALA A 27 47.08 115.93 2.46
N GLN A 28 46.13 115.08 2.05
CA GLN A 28 45.12 114.42 2.92
C GLN A 28 45.39 112.90 3.05
N ASP A 29 46.61 112.49 2.69
CA ASP A 29 46.96 111.12 2.28
C ASP A 29 47.16 110.14 3.44
N ASP A 30 47.43 110.61 4.67
CA ASP A 30 47.62 109.71 5.81
C ASP A 30 46.30 109.09 6.30
N LYS A 31 45.19 109.84 6.26
CA LYS A 31 43.87 109.33 6.65
C LYS A 31 43.24 108.43 5.59
N ARG A 32 43.42 108.75 4.30
CA ARG A 32 42.91 107.92 3.17
C ARG A 32 43.71 106.65 2.97
N SER A 33 45.04 106.71 3.08
CA SER A 33 45.89 105.51 2.98
C SER A 33 45.72 104.57 4.18
N ALA A 34 45.42 105.09 5.38
CA ALA A 34 45.02 104.29 6.53
C ALA A 34 43.66 103.60 6.31
N ALA A 35 42.65 104.33 5.81
CA ALA A 35 41.33 103.77 5.49
C ALA A 35 41.40 102.68 4.40
N LEU A 36 42.25 102.86 3.37
CA LEU A 36 42.49 101.84 2.34
C LEU A 36 43.19 100.60 2.88
N ARG A 37 44.14 100.75 3.81
CA ARG A 37 44.80 99.62 4.48
C ARG A 37 43.83 98.87 5.42
N GLU A 38 42.96 99.57 6.13
CA GLU A 38 41.91 98.94 6.93
C GLU A 38 40.87 98.22 6.07
N ALA A 39 40.46 98.81 4.94
CA ALA A 39 39.59 98.16 3.96
C ALA A 39 40.24 96.91 3.35
N ALA A 40 41.53 96.98 3.01
CA ALA A 40 42.28 95.84 2.50
C ALA A 40 42.42 94.71 3.54
N ARG A 41 42.66 95.04 4.82
CA ARG A 41 42.69 94.04 5.91
C ARG A 41 41.32 93.38 6.12
N ARG A 42 40.23 94.15 6.08
CA ARG A 42 38.86 93.61 6.15
C ARG A 42 38.54 92.73 4.95
N ALA A 43 38.94 93.13 3.74
CA ALA A 43 38.77 92.32 2.53
C ALA A 43 39.59 91.03 2.58
N GLN A 44 40.82 91.07 3.10
CA GLN A 44 41.66 89.89 3.28
C GLN A 44 41.08 88.94 4.35
N ALA A 45 40.58 89.47 5.46
CA ALA A 45 39.90 88.69 6.49
C ALA A 45 38.61 88.04 5.96
N ALA A 46 37.81 88.77 5.16
CA ALA A 46 36.61 88.24 4.52
C ALA A 46 36.94 87.14 3.48
N ALA A 47 38.01 87.31 2.72
CA ALA A 47 38.47 86.28 1.78
C ALA A 47 38.94 85.00 2.51
N GLN A 48 39.62 85.15 3.65
CA GLN A 48 40.03 84.01 4.48
C GLN A 48 38.83 83.31 5.11
N ALA A 49 37.84 84.06 5.63
CA ALA A 49 36.59 83.50 6.15
C ALA A 49 35.82 82.73 5.06
N ALA A 50 35.67 83.30 3.87
CA ALA A 50 35.02 82.63 2.75
C ALA A 50 35.79 81.37 2.27
N GLN A 51 37.12 81.36 2.36
CA GLN A 51 37.92 80.16 2.08
C GLN A 51 37.70 79.07 3.14
N GLN A 52 37.58 79.43 4.42
CA GLN A 52 37.28 78.50 5.50
C GLN A 52 35.87 77.91 5.35
N GLU A 53 34.87 78.74 5.07
CA GLU A 53 33.50 78.29 4.78
C GLU A 53 33.44 77.36 3.56
N ALA A 54 34.15 77.70 2.48
CA ALA A 54 34.21 76.84 1.30
C ALA A 54 34.91 75.50 1.58
N ALA A 55 35.92 75.47 2.46
CA ALA A 55 36.57 74.23 2.88
C ALA A 55 35.64 73.38 3.76
N GLN A 56 34.90 74.01 4.69
CA GLN A 56 33.90 73.33 5.53
C GLN A 56 32.79 72.72 4.68
N LEU A 57 32.17 73.48 3.78
CA LEU A 57 31.12 73.00 2.88
C LEU A 57 31.61 71.88 1.95
N ARG A 58 32.88 71.91 1.52
CA ARG A 58 33.47 70.79 0.76
C ARG A 58 33.58 69.54 1.61
N SER A 59 34.06 69.66 2.85
CA SER A 59 34.16 68.51 3.76
C SER A 59 32.80 67.92 4.12
N GLU A 60 31.77 68.76 4.30
CA GLU A 60 30.39 68.32 4.54
C GLU A 60 29.80 67.62 3.31
N ARG A 61 30.04 68.16 2.11
CA ARG A 61 29.63 67.50 0.86
C ARG A 61 30.29 66.14 0.67
N ASP A 62 31.57 66.03 0.96
CA ASP A 62 32.30 64.76 0.88
C ASP A 62 31.80 63.76 1.93
N ALA A 63 31.46 64.24 3.14
CA ALA A 63 30.88 63.40 4.19
C ALA A 63 29.47 62.89 3.82
N LEU A 64 28.61 63.76 3.28
CA LEU A 64 27.29 63.38 2.78
C LEU A 64 27.37 62.40 1.61
N ALA A 65 28.26 62.65 0.65
CA ALA A 65 28.47 61.74 -0.49
C ALA A 65 28.89 60.34 -0.04
N ARG A 66 29.75 60.24 0.99
CA ARG A 66 30.13 58.95 1.59
C ARG A 66 28.95 58.27 2.29
N ALA A 67 28.15 59.03 3.04
CA ALA A 67 26.98 58.51 3.74
C ALA A 67 25.89 58.02 2.77
N ASP A 68 25.70 58.70 1.64
CA ASP A 68 24.77 58.27 0.59
C ASP A 68 25.29 57.01 -0.12
N GLN A 69 26.60 56.92 -0.37
CA GLN A 69 27.21 55.73 -0.94
C GLN A 69 27.05 54.52 -0.01
N THR A 70 27.27 54.66 1.30
CA THR A 70 27.08 53.56 2.26
C THR A 70 25.61 53.14 2.33
N ARG A 71 24.67 54.10 2.40
CA ARG A 71 23.23 53.80 2.38
C ARG A 71 22.81 53.06 1.10
N GLN A 72 23.33 53.48 -0.05
CA GLN A 72 23.04 52.82 -1.32
C GLN A 72 23.55 51.37 -1.31
N THR A 73 24.77 51.13 -0.82
CA THR A 73 25.29 49.77 -0.69
C THR A 73 24.49 48.91 0.28
N GLU A 74 24.03 49.46 1.40
CA GLU A 74 23.17 48.75 2.36
C GLU A 74 21.81 48.39 1.75
N LEU A 75 21.21 49.29 0.97
CA LEU A 75 19.95 49.01 0.27
C LEU A 75 20.11 47.90 -0.77
N ASP A 76 21.21 47.92 -1.53
CA ASP A 76 21.48 46.90 -2.55
C ASP A 76 21.79 45.54 -1.90
N GLN A 77 22.49 45.52 -0.76
CA GLN A 77 22.68 44.31 0.04
C GLN A 77 21.36 43.77 0.58
N ARG A 78 20.50 44.63 1.15
CA ARG A 78 19.16 44.23 1.65
C ARG A 78 18.26 43.71 0.54
N ARG A 79 18.27 44.35 -0.63
CA ARG A 79 17.53 43.89 -1.82
C ARG A 79 18.01 42.52 -2.28
N THR A 80 19.32 42.29 -2.26
CA THR A 80 19.91 41.00 -2.64
C THR A 80 19.52 39.92 -1.62
N ALA A 81 19.64 40.21 -0.32
CA ALA A 81 19.21 39.31 0.75
C ALA A 81 17.72 38.97 0.66
N GLN A 82 16.86 39.96 0.38
CA GLN A 82 15.42 39.74 0.20
C GLN A 82 15.12 38.83 -0.99
N ARG A 83 15.81 39.02 -2.12
CA ARG A 83 15.66 38.16 -3.31
C ARG A 83 16.07 36.71 -3.01
N THR A 84 17.19 36.52 -2.30
CA THR A 84 17.65 35.19 -1.89
C THR A 84 16.69 34.52 -0.91
N ALA A 85 16.16 35.26 0.08
CA ALA A 85 15.17 34.73 1.00
C ALA A 85 13.87 34.34 0.28
N ALA A 86 13.43 35.16 -0.68
CA ALA A 86 12.25 34.87 -1.48
C ALA A 86 12.42 33.61 -2.35
N SER A 87 13.60 33.41 -2.96
CA SER A 87 13.88 32.21 -3.76
C SER A 87 13.97 30.95 -2.89
N GLN A 88 14.60 31.02 -1.71
CA GLN A 88 14.64 29.93 -0.75
C GLN A 88 13.24 29.53 -0.28
N LEU A 89 12.38 30.51 0.02
CA LEU A 89 11.01 30.26 0.43
C LEU A 89 10.16 29.66 -0.69
N ALA A 90 10.37 30.08 -1.94
CA ALA A 90 9.73 29.46 -3.10
C ALA A 90 10.17 27.99 -3.28
N ALA A 91 11.48 27.72 -3.17
CA ALA A 91 12.03 26.37 -3.25
C ALA A 91 11.50 25.47 -2.12
N ALA A 92 11.44 25.98 -0.88
CA ALA A 92 10.89 25.24 0.25
C ALA A 92 9.40 24.91 0.08
N ARG A 93 8.61 25.85 -0.45
CA ARG A 93 7.19 25.60 -0.78
C ARG A 93 7.02 24.54 -1.85
N GLN A 94 7.87 24.56 -2.88
CA GLN A 94 7.86 23.53 -3.91
C GLN A 94 8.23 22.16 -3.36
N ALA A 95 9.28 22.08 -2.53
CA ALA A 95 9.69 20.83 -1.88
C ALA A 95 8.59 20.28 -0.96
N LEU A 96 7.89 21.16 -0.21
CA LEU A 96 6.77 20.77 0.63
C LEU A 96 5.61 20.20 -0.19
N ALA A 97 5.26 20.86 -1.31
CA ALA A 97 4.21 20.38 -2.20
C ALA A 97 4.55 19.01 -2.82
N GLN A 98 5.82 18.80 -3.20
CA GLN A 98 6.30 17.51 -3.70
C GLN A 98 6.22 16.43 -2.62
N ALA A 99 6.70 16.71 -1.40
CA ALA A 99 6.63 15.78 -0.28
C ALA A 99 5.19 15.41 0.11
N GLN A 100 4.26 16.38 0.05
CA GLN A 100 2.83 16.11 0.27
C GLN A 100 2.26 15.19 -0.82
N ALA A 101 2.55 15.46 -2.09
CA ALA A 101 2.11 14.62 -3.20
C ALA A 101 2.68 13.19 -3.12
N GLU A 102 3.95 13.04 -2.72
CA GLU A 102 4.57 11.73 -2.49
C GLU A 102 3.93 10.99 -1.31
N ARG A 103 3.69 11.69 -0.20
CA ARG A 103 3.00 11.11 0.96
C ARG A 103 1.60 10.62 0.59
N ASP A 104 0.85 11.42 -0.16
CA ASP A 104 -0.52 11.07 -0.55
C ASP A 104 -0.52 9.87 -1.53
N ARG A 105 0.46 9.78 -2.44
CA ARG A 105 0.67 8.60 -3.29
C ARG A 105 0.99 7.35 -2.47
N LEU A 106 1.96 7.44 -1.55
CA LEU A 106 2.34 6.33 -0.70
C LEU A 106 1.19 5.86 0.20
N SER A 107 0.37 6.78 0.69
CA SER A 107 -0.84 6.44 1.45
C SER A 107 -1.82 5.65 0.59
N ALA A 108 -2.08 6.09 -0.64
CA ALA A 108 -2.98 5.40 -1.56
C ALA A 108 -2.46 4.01 -1.95
N ASP A 109 -1.15 3.88 -2.21
CA ASP A 109 -0.52 2.59 -2.51
C ASP A 109 -0.58 1.63 -1.31
N HIS A 110 -0.39 2.15 -0.10
CA HIS A 110 -0.52 1.37 1.12
C HIS A 110 -1.95 0.85 1.31
N ASP A 111 -2.95 1.71 1.13
CA ASP A 111 -4.36 1.33 1.26
C ASP A 111 -4.77 0.30 0.21
N ARG A 112 -4.29 0.46 -1.03
CA ARG A 112 -4.49 -0.52 -2.10
C ARG A 112 -3.84 -1.87 -1.76
N THR A 113 -2.59 -1.87 -1.32
CA THR A 113 -1.88 -3.09 -0.92
C THR A 113 -2.61 -3.80 0.23
N ARG A 114 -3.14 -3.04 1.18
CA ARG A 114 -3.93 -3.60 2.28
C ARG A 114 -5.22 -4.26 1.77
N ALA A 115 -5.95 -3.61 0.87
CA ALA A 115 -7.16 -4.17 0.27
C ALA A 115 -6.87 -5.46 -0.51
N GLU A 116 -5.79 -5.49 -1.31
CA GLU A 116 -5.38 -6.68 -2.08
C GLU A 116 -4.98 -7.85 -1.16
N ARG A 117 -4.34 -7.56 -0.02
CA ARG A 117 -4.02 -8.57 1.01
C ARG A 117 -5.27 -9.11 1.67
N ASP A 118 -6.22 -8.25 2.03
CA ASP A 118 -7.47 -8.66 2.66
C ASP A 118 -8.32 -9.52 1.71
N GLU A 119 -8.40 -9.15 0.42
CA GLU A 119 -9.08 -9.93 -0.62
C GLU A 119 -8.41 -11.31 -0.80
N THR A 120 -7.08 -11.35 -0.84
CA THR A 120 -6.32 -12.60 -0.96
C THR A 120 -6.53 -13.50 0.26
N ALA A 121 -6.55 -12.94 1.47
CA ALA A 121 -6.83 -13.69 2.69
C ALA A 121 -8.24 -14.29 2.69
N GLN A 122 -9.25 -13.51 2.28
CA GLN A 122 -10.62 -14.01 2.14
C GLN A 122 -10.73 -15.13 1.09
N ARG A 123 -10.05 -14.98 -0.06
CA ARG A 123 -10.02 -16.02 -1.09
C ARG A 123 -9.38 -17.31 -0.57
N LEU A 124 -8.27 -17.20 0.15
CA LEU A 124 -7.60 -18.36 0.75
C LEU A 124 -8.50 -19.05 1.78
N GLN A 125 -9.18 -18.29 2.64
CA GLN A 125 -10.12 -18.85 3.61
C GLN A 125 -11.28 -19.60 2.93
N ARG A 126 -11.83 -19.05 1.84
CA ARG A 126 -12.88 -19.74 1.06
C ARG A 126 -12.37 -21.03 0.44
N GLN A 127 -11.17 -21.02 -0.13
CA GLN A 127 -10.54 -22.22 -0.71
C GLN A 127 -10.25 -23.29 0.34
N GLN A 128 -9.82 -22.90 1.55
CA GLN A 128 -9.62 -23.82 2.65
C GLN A 128 -10.95 -24.47 3.08
N ALA A 129 -12.00 -23.67 3.28
CA ALA A 129 -13.32 -24.19 3.63
C ALA A 129 -13.91 -25.12 2.55
N GLU A 130 -13.72 -24.78 1.26
CA GLU A 130 -14.13 -25.63 0.15
C GLU A 130 -13.35 -26.95 0.12
N THR A 131 -12.04 -26.90 0.37
CA THR A 131 -11.20 -28.10 0.45
C THR A 131 -11.61 -29.01 1.60
N GLU A 132 -11.87 -28.45 2.78
CA GLU A 132 -12.35 -29.20 3.94
C GLU A 132 -13.70 -29.87 3.65
N ARG A 133 -14.62 -29.14 3.00
CA ARG A 133 -15.91 -29.69 2.58
C ARG A 133 -15.75 -30.85 1.60
N LEU A 134 -14.93 -30.70 0.56
CA LEU A 134 -14.67 -31.76 -0.42
C LEU A 134 -14.02 -32.99 0.23
N GLN A 135 -13.13 -32.79 1.20
CA GLN A 135 -12.53 -33.89 1.95
C GLN A 135 -13.57 -34.64 2.79
N ALA A 136 -14.51 -33.93 3.43
CA ALA A 136 -15.61 -34.54 4.17
C ALA A 136 -16.54 -35.34 3.23
N GLU A 137 -16.92 -34.78 2.09
CA GLU A 137 -17.75 -35.45 1.07
C GLU A 137 -17.04 -36.72 0.54
N LEU A 138 -15.74 -36.66 0.28
CA LEU A 138 -14.95 -37.82 -0.15
C LEU A 138 -14.89 -38.91 0.93
N ALA A 139 -14.73 -38.53 2.20
CA ALA A 139 -14.72 -39.47 3.32
C ALA A 139 -16.08 -40.18 3.47
N GLU A 140 -17.18 -39.44 3.31
CA GLU A 140 -18.52 -40.00 3.32
C GLU A 140 -18.75 -40.98 2.16
N GLN A 141 -18.37 -40.61 0.94
CA GLN A 141 -18.45 -41.50 -0.24
C GLN A 141 -17.68 -42.80 -0.03
N ARG A 142 -16.48 -42.74 0.56
CA ARG A 142 -15.67 -43.93 0.88
C ARG A 142 -16.39 -44.82 1.88
N ARG A 143 -16.97 -44.25 2.93
CA ARG A 143 -17.74 -44.98 3.93
C ARG A 143 -18.98 -45.64 3.33
N LEU A 144 -19.71 -44.95 2.47
CA LEU A 144 -20.87 -45.49 1.76
C LEU A 144 -20.47 -46.65 0.85
N THR A 145 -19.40 -46.48 0.08
CA THR A 145 -18.88 -47.52 -0.80
C THR A 145 -18.47 -48.78 -0.02
N GLN A 146 -17.79 -48.62 1.11
CA GLN A 146 -17.43 -49.74 2.00
C GLN A 146 -18.67 -50.43 2.59
N THR A 147 -19.70 -49.66 2.93
CA THR A 147 -20.95 -50.23 3.48
C THR A 147 -21.70 -51.01 2.41
N LEU A 148 -21.79 -50.47 1.19
CA LEU A 148 -22.42 -51.14 0.06
C LEU A 148 -21.65 -52.41 -0.34
N SER A 149 -20.32 -52.38 -0.36
CA SER A 149 -19.53 -53.58 -0.67
C SER A 149 -19.71 -54.68 0.38
N ALA A 150 -19.74 -54.33 1.67
CA ALA A 150 -20.01 -55.27 2.75
C ALA A 150 -21.42 -55.87 2.65
N LEU A 151 -22.43 -55.06 2.33
CA LEU A 151 -23.81 -55.51 2.14
C LEU A 151 -23.91 -56.47 0.95
N LEU A 152 -23.30 -56.12 -0.18
CA LEU A 152 -23.25 -56.98 -1.37
C LEU A 152 -22.56 -58.29 -1.05
N GLN A 153 -21.41 -58.28 -0.38
CA GLN A 153 -20.71 -59.50 0.02
C GLN A 153 -21.59 -60.40 0.91
N ARG A 154 -22.27 -59.83 1.90
CA ARG A 154 -23.20 -60.58 2.77
C ARG A 154 -24.38 -61.14 1.98
N SER A 155 -24.95 -60.35 1.06
CA SER A 155 -26.05 -60.80 0.19
C SER A 155 -25.62 -61.96 -0.70
N THR A 156 -24.44 -61.89 -1.30
CA THR A 156 -23.90 -62.96 -2.15
C THR A 156 -23.64 -64.24 -1.35
N GLN A 157 -23.16 -64.12 -0.11
CA GLN A 157 -22.98 -65.25 0.79
C GLN A 157 -24.30 -65.91 1.20
N SER A 158 -25.32 -65.12 1.56
CA SER A 158 -26.66 -65.63 1.87
C SER A 158 -27.30 -66.30 0.64
N LEU A 159 -27.16 -65.71 -0.54
CA LEU A 159 -27.66 -66.33 -1.78
C LEU A 159 -26.98 -67.68 -2.05
N ALA A 160 -25.65 -67.75 -1.94
CA ALA A 160 -24.91 -69.00 -2.12
C ALA A 160 -25.31 -70.09 -1.10
N ALA A 161 -25.55 -69.70 0.15
CA ALA A 161 -26.04 -70.60 1.20
C ALA A 161 -27.46 -71.11 0.89
N ALA A 162 -28.36 -70.22 0.47
CA ALA A 162 -29.72 -70.56 0.07
C ALA A 162 -29.75 -71.48 -1.16
N GLU A 163 -28.91 -71.23 -2.17
CA GLU A 163 -28.75 -72.13 -3.32
C GLU A 163 -28.27 -73.52 -2.92
N THR A 164 -27.30 -73.58 -1.99
CA THR A 164 -26.78 -74.87 -1.48
C THR A 164 -27.87 -75.63 -0.72
N ALA A 165 -28.61 -74.96 0.16
CA ALA A 165 -29.74 -75.55 0.89
C ALA A 165 -30.85 -76.02 -0.05
N ASN A 166 -31.14 -75.26 -1.11
CA ASN A 166 -32.13 -75.64 -2.13
C ASN A 166 -31.71 -76.90 -2.89
N ARG A 167 -30.43 -77.00 -3.31
CA ARG A 167 -29.91 -78.22 -3.94
C ARG A 167 -29.99 -79.43 -3.00
N GLN A 168 -29.67 -79.25 -1.72
CA GLN A 168 -29.80 -80.32 -0.72
C GLN A 168 -31.25 -80.75 -0.52
N LEU A 169 -32.19 -79.81 -0.42
CA LEU A 169 -33.62 -80.08 -0.36
C LEU A 169 -34.12 -80.82 -1.60
N GLN A 170 -33.64 -80.44 -2.79
CA GLN A 170 -33.97 -81.14 -4.03
C GLN A 170 -33.48 -82.59 -4.01
N THR A 171 -32.24 -82.83 -3.58
CA THR A 171 -31.69 -84.19 -3.44
C THR A 171 -32.50 -85.03 -2.46
N LEU A 172 -32.81 -84.50 -1.27
CA LEU A 172 -33.66 -85.18 -0.28
C LEU A 172 -35.07 -85.43 -0.83
N GLY A 173 -35.64 -84.48 -1.56
CA GLY A 173 -36.93 -84.62 -2.22
C GLY A 173 -36.93 -85.76 -3.25
N LEU A 174 -35.87 -85.88 -4.06
CA LEU A 174 -35.70 -86.98 -4.99
C LEU A 174 -35.57 -88.32 -4.26
N GLN A 175 -34.78 -88.39 -3.18
CA GLN A 175 -34.64 -89.59 -2.35
C GLN A 175 -35.99 -90.02 -1.73
N ALA A 176 -36.79 -89.06 -1.26
CA ALA A 176 -38.11 -89.34 -0.71
C ALA A 176 -39.09 -89.89 -1.76
N VAL A 177 -39.06 -89.34 -2.98
CA VAL A 177 -39.87 -89.84 -4.10
C VAL A 177 -39.41 -91.24 -4.51
N ASP A 178 -38.10 -91.47 -4.58
CA ASP A 178 -37.51 -92.76 -4.95
C ASP A 178 -37.88 -93.87 -3.94
N ALA A 179 -37.77 -93.57 -2.65
CA ALA A 179 -38.20 -94.45 -1.57
C ALA A 179 -39.69 -94.79 -1.64
N TYR A 180 -40.52 -93.84 -2.07
CA TYR A 180 -41.95 -94.07 -2.28
C TYR A 180 -42.23 -94.93 -3.52
N GLN A 181 -41.52 -94.70 -4.63
CA GLN A 181 -41.69 -95.44 -5.88
C GLN A 181 -41.19 -96.89 -5.79
N HIS A 182 -40.12 -97.13 -5.03
CA HIS A 182 -39.52 -98.45 -4.81
C HIS A 182 -40.07 -99.17 -3.57
N ALA A 183 -41.06 -98.59 -2.89
CA ALA A 183 -41.80 -99.29 -1.85
C ALA A 183 -42.47 -100.53 -2.47
N THR A 184 -41.98 -101.72 -2.11
CA THR A 184 -42.45 -102.98 -2.69
C THR A 184 -43.96 -103.14 -2.49
N PRO A 185 -44.69 -103.79 -3.43
CA PRO A 185 -46.13 -104.05 -3.29
C PRO A 185 -46.48 -104.79 -1.98
N GLU A 186 -45.53 -105.55 -1.44
CA GLU A 186 -45.59 -106.23 -0.14
C GLU A 186 -45.50 -105.25 1.03
N ALA A 187 -44.63 -104.24 0.98
CA ALA A 187 -44.52 -103.19 1.99
C ALA A 187 -45.77 -102.28 2.02
N MET A 188 -46.39 -102.04 0.86
CA MET A 188 -47.66 -101.34 0.76
C MET A 188 -48.84 -102.17 1.32
N ARG A 189 -48.88 -103.50 1.10
CA ARG A 189 -49.88 -104.39 1.71
C ARG A 189 -49.69 -104.59 3.22
N ALA A 190 -48.45 -104.63 3.69
CA ALA A 190 -48.12 -104.72 5.11
C ALA A 190 -48.48 -103.45 5.91
N ARG A 191 -48.82 -102.35 5.23
CA ARG A 191 -49.32 -101.12 5.86
C ARG A 191 -50.72 -101.29 6.46
N ASP A 192 -51.53 -102.18 5.87
CA ASP A 192 -52.88 -102.51 6.32
C ASP A 192 -52.89 -103.76 7.24
N GLU A 193 -51.73 -104.21 7.72
CA GLU A 193 -51.61 -105.42 8.53
C GLU A 193 -52.09 -105.16 9.98
N PRO A 194 -53.14 -105.86 10.46
CA PRO A 194 -53.87 -105.45 11.67
C PRO A 194 -53.22 -105.83 13.01
N PHE A 195 -52.12 -106.61 13.03
CA PHE A 195 -51.63 -107.22 14.28
C PHE A 195 -50.36 -106.59 14.89
N LEU A 196 -49.40 -106.10 14.09
CA LEU A 196 -48.13 -105.56 14.64
C LEU A 196 -47.74 -104.18 14.07
N GLY A 197 -48.21 -103.80 12.88
CA GLY A 197 -48.00 -102.47 12.30
C GLY A 197 -46.53 -102.04 12.08
N LEU A 198 -45.56 -102.93 12.24
CA LEU A 198 -44.12 -102.60 12.27
C LEU A 198 -43.61 -102.04 10.93
N ALA A 199 -44.17 -102.49 9.80
CA ALA A 199 -43.86 -101.95 8.48
C ALA A 199 -44.32 -100.49 8.33
N ALA A 200 -45.52 -100.17 8.83
CA ALA A 200 -46.03 -98.80 8.86
C ALA A 200 -45.18 -97.89 9.77
N VAL A 201 -44.69 -98.40 10.91
CA VAL A 201 -43.78 -97.67 11.80
C VAL A 201 -42.41 -97.44 11.15
N ARG A 202 -41.84 -98.42 10.41
CA ARG A 202 -40.57 -98.23 9.67
C ARG A 202 -40.67 -97.15 8.60
N LEU A 203 -41.70 -97.21 7.76
CA LEU A 203 -41.98 -96.18 6.74
C LEU A 203 -42.24 -94.82 7.38
N GLY A 204 -42.98 -94.80 8.51
CA GLY A 204 -43.23 -93.58 9.29
C GLY A 204 -41.94 -92.96 9.85
N ASN A 205 -41.03 -93.79 10.36
CA ASN A 205 -39.73 -93.34 10.88
C ASN A 205 -38.83 -92.77 9.77
N GLU A 206 -38.75 -93.43 8.61
CA GLU A 206 -37.98 -92.91 7.46
C GLU A 206 -38.57 -91.59 6.93
N ALA A 207 -39.90 -91.49 6.83
CA ALA A 207 -40.58 -90.26 6.45
C ALA A 207 -40.39 -89.14 7.47
N GLU A 208 -40.42 -89.43 8.77
CA GLU A 208 -40.12 -88.45 9.82
C GLU A 208 -38.67 -87.99 9.78
N LEU A 209 -37.72 -88.88 9.49
CA LEU A 209 -36.30 -88.55 9.41
C LEU A 209 -36.04 -87.60 8.25
N LEU A 210 -36.55 -87.92 7.05
CA LEU A 210 -36.51 -87.03 5.88
C LEU A 210 -37.23 -85.70 6.13
N ARG A 211 -38.38 -85.72 6.83
CA ARG A 211 -39.10 -84.50 7.20
C ARG A 211 -38.30 -83.60 8.15
N ARG A 212 -37.59 -84.19 9.12
CA ARG A 212 -36.72 -83.46 10.05
C ARG A 212 -35.53 -82.85 9.32
N GLU A 213 -34.89 -83.61 8.43
CA GLU A 213 -33.77 -83.12 7.61
C GLU A 213 -34.19 -81.99 6.66
N MET A 214 -35.33 -82.12 5.98
CA MET A 214 -35.90 -81.05 5.17
C MET A 214 -36.32 -79.82 6.00
N GLY A 215 -36.82 -80.05 7.21
CA GLY A 215 -37.19 -78.97 8.14
C GLY A 215 -35.98 -78.16 8.61
N ALA A 216 -34.85 -78.83 8.88
CA ALA A 216 -33.60 -78.17 9.27
C ALA A 216 -33.04 -77.27 8.17
N LEU A 217 -33.14 -77.69 6.90
CA LEU A 217 -32.65 -76.92 5.75
C LEU A 217 -33.52 -75.71 5.39
N LYS A 218 -34.81 -75.73 5.69
CA LYS A 218 -35.72 -74.58 5.47
C LYS A 218 -35.50 -73.41 6.44
N LEU A 219 -34.78 -73.63 7.54
CA LEU A 219 -34.51 -72.63 8.58
C LEU A 219 -33.18 -71.89 8.38
N VAL A 220 -32.47 -72.14 7.28
CA VAL A 220 -31.27 -71.39 6.91
C VAL A 220 -31.68 -70.15 6.10
N PRO A 221 -31.66 -68.94 6.68
CA PRO A 221 -31.85 -67.69 5.93
C PRO A 221 -30.61 -67.31 5.11
#